data_AF-G1VDZ8-F1
#
_entry.id   AF-G1VDZ8-F1
#
_cell.length_a   1.000
_cell.length_b   1.000
_cell.length_c   1.000
_cell.angle_alpha   90.00
_cell.angle_beta   90.00
_cell.angle_gamma   90.00
#
_symmetry.space_group_name_H-M   'P 1'
#
loop_
_entity.id
_entity.type
_entity.pdbx_description
1 polymer ?
#
loop_
_entity_poly.entity_id
_entity_poly.type
_entity_poly.pdbx_seq_one_letter_code
_entity_poly.pdbx_strand_id
1 'polypeptide(L)'
;MGYFETILTAHNLEKCPEYLWQIRVTAEEYANLKQLLARQIHIYNRNCSNRFITVRKECVLYIAEFWRREYHEGPHSVQMILDSLGIYVTLELRDEFYESAQRGLKALDLELFEGNGGRRYLDSMLYQGGLPMKLVTGSENGGVWDRFTRGLVNRKVDFEELNLGIVASQSKCLKDYCNQLIIGVESAQFMLMPFYCQNEQDVWYIYLQELAKQEKIRHRQIHPYSLGWEFRIDTVEKKIYSKYVVEGYQNLPEAFLIENRLAHVPFFLFKSERTGKQLTHSIMLKTSVAIR
;
A
#
# COMPACT_ATOMS: atom_id res chain seq x y z
N MET A 1 -28.36 -11.41 14.47
CA MET A 1 -27.11 -10.69 14.14
C MET A 1 -26.86 -10.85 12.65
N GLY A 2 -26.39 -9.79 11.98
CA GLY A 2 -25.95 -9.89 10.59
C GLY A 2 -24.60 -10.62 10.49
N TYR A 3 -24.20 -10.96 9.28
CA TYR A 3 -22.93 -11.66 9.05
C TYR A 3 -21.73 -10.73 9.30
N PHE A 4 -21.90 -9.43 9.04
CA PHE A 4 -20.89 -8.43 9.38
C PHE A 4 -20.54 -8.43 10.86
N GLU A 5 -21.54 -8.49 11.76
CA GLU A 5 -21.27 -8.56 13.21
C GLU A 5 -20.62 -9.89 13.61
N THR A 6 -20.91 -10.99 12.90
CA THR A 6 -20.23 -12.28 13.11
C THR A 6 -18.74 -12.17 12.80
N ILE A 7 -18.36 -11.54 11.69
CA ILE A 7 -16.96 -11.28 11.36
C ILE A 7 -16.31 -10.42 12.46
N LEU A 8 -16.92 -9.30 12.84
CA LEU A 8 -16.34 -8.44 13.89
C LEU A 8 -16.10 -9.22 15.19
N THR A 9 -17.07 -10.04 15.61
CA THR A 9 -16.94 -10.88 16.82
C THR A 9 -15.79 -11.88 16.70
N ALA A 10 -15.63 -12.52 15.54
CA ALA A 10 -14.54 -13.48 15.29
C ALA A 10 -13.15 -12.82 15.37
N HIS A 11 -13.04 -11.54 15.03
CA HIS A 11 -11.82 -10.74 15.12
C HIS A 11 -11.67 -9.96 16.45
N ASN A 12 -12.51 -10.25 17.45
CA ASN A 12 -12.55 -9.56 18.75
C ASN A 12 -12.78 -8.03 18.65
N LEU A 13 -13.59 -7.61 17.68
CA LEU A 13 -13.97 -6.22 17.47
C LEU A 13 -15.42 -5.99 17.95
N GLU A 14 -15.61 -5.10 18.93
CA GLU A 14 -16.95 -4.75 19.43
C GLU A 14 -17.73 -3.87 18.45
N LYS A 15 -17.02 -3.06 17.65
CA LYS A 15 -17.60 -2.14 16.68
C LYS A 15 -16.77 -2.10 15.40
N CYS A 16 -17.35 -1.53 14.35
CA CYS A 16 -16.61 -1.28 13.11
C CYS A 16 -15.38 -0.42 13.42
N PRO A 17 -14.19 -0.83 12.96
CA PRO A 17 -12.99 0.00 13.05
C PRO A 17 -13.10 1.23 12.14
N GLU A 18 -12.11 2.13 12.22
CA GLU A 18 -12.08 3.37 11.40
C GLU A 18 -12.06 3.04 9.90
N TYR A 19 -11.36 1.96 9.53
CA TYR A 19 -11.29 1.49 8.15
C TYR A 19 -11.56 -0.01 8.02
N LEU A 20 -12.28 -0.42 6.97
CA LEU A 20 -12.68 -1.84 6.81
C LEU A 20 -11.50 -2.80 6.63
N TRP A 21 -10.40 -2.36 6.01
CA TRP A 21 -9.20 -3.19 5.87
C TRP A 21 -8.59 -3.61 7.23
N GLN A 22 -8.86 -2.86 8.31
CA GLN A 22 -8.40 -3.20 9.67
C GLN A 22 -9.08 -4.46 10.23
N ILE A 23 -10.23 -4.86 9.68
CA ILE A 23 -10.90 -6.11 10.04
C ILE A 23 -10.05 -7.32 9.62
N ARG A 24 -9.21 -7.18 8.57
CA ARG A 24 -8.38 -8.27 8.03
C ARG A 24 -9.19 -9.53 7.76
N VAL A 25 -10.26 -9.37 6.99
CA VAL A 25 -11.14 -10.46 6.55
C VAL A 25 -10.32 -11.61 5.97
N THR A 26 -10.61 -12.83 6.37
CA THR A 26 -9.95 -14.05 5.88
C THR A 26 -10.47 -14.44 4.49
N ALA A 27 -9.80 -15.38 3.83
CA ALA A 27 -10.28 -15.91 2.54
C ALA A 27 -11.63 -16.65 2.69
N GLU A 28 -11.81 -17.37 3.78
CA GLU A 28 -13.06 -18.10 4.09
C GLU A 28 -14.21 -17.12 4.36
N GLU A 29 -13.98 -16.08 5.18
CA GLU A 29 -14.99 -15.07 5.45
C GLU A 29 -15.42 -14.32 4.19
N TYR A 30 -14.47 -14.01 3.31
CA TYR A 30 -14.77 -13.39 2.02
C TYR A 30 -15.58 -14.32 1.09
N ALA A 31 -15.26 -15.62 1.05
CA ALA A 31 -16.02 -16.60 0.28
C ALA A 31 -17.46 -16.75 0.82
N ASN A 32 -17.63 -16.76 2.14
CA ASN A 32 -18.93 -16.79 2.79
C ASN A 32 -19.74 -15.50 2.55
N LEU A 33 -19.07 -14.35 2.54
CA LEU A 33 -19.67 -13.06 2.18
C LEU A 33 -20.21 -13.08 0.74
N LYS A 34 -19.43 -13.60 -0.21
CA LYS A 34 -19.85 -13.81 -1.60
C LYS A 34 -21.11 -14.68 -1.68
N GLN A 35 -21.10 -15.82 -1.00
CA GLN A 35 -22.26 -16.72 -0.99
C GLN A 35 -23.49 -16.09 -0.36
N LEU A 36 -23.33 -15.31 0.72
CA LEU A 36 -24.42 -14.60 1.35
C LEU A 36 -25.07 -13.60 0.37
N LEU A 37 -24.26 -12.78 -0.31
CA LEU A 37 -24.78 -11.81 -1.27
C LEU A 37 -25.40 -12.49 -2.49
N ALA A 38 -24.82 -13.58 -2.97
CA ALA A 38 -25.41 -14.39 -4.04
C ALA A 38 -26.80 -14.94 -3.67
N ARG A 39 -26.99 -15.39 -2.42
CA ARG A 39 -28.29 -15.87 -1.93
C ARG A 39 -29.33 -14.76 -1.85
N GLN A 40 -28.94 -13.54 -1.50
CA GLN A 40 -29.86 -12.39 -1.40
C GLN A 40 -30.53 -12.06 -2.73
N ILE A 41 -29.84 -12.32 -3.85
CA ILE A 41 -30.37 -12.06 -5.20
C ILE A 41 -31.65 -12.85 -5.48
N HIS A 42 -31.75 -14.06 -4.92
CA HIS A 42 -32.91 -14.94 -5.11
C HIS A 42 -34.06 -14.66 -4.15
N ILE A 43 -33.88 -13.78 -3.16
CA ILE A 43 -34.93 -13.43 -2.20
C ILE A 43 -35.88 -12.44 -2.88
N TYR A 44 -36.88 -12.97 -3.58
CA TYR A 44 -37.98 -12.15 -4.06
C TYR A 44 -39.01 -11.97 -2.95
N ASN A 45 -39.03 -10.78 -2.33
CA ASN A 45 -40.03 -10.44 -1.33
C ASN A 45 -40.90 -9.27 -1.82
N ARG A 46 -42.18 -9.54 -2.12
CA ARG A 46 -43.15 -8.50 -2.54
C ARG A 46 -43.29 -7.34 -1.55
N ASN A 47 -42.91 -7.54 -0.29
CA ASN A 47 -43.00 -6.52 0.76
C ASN A 47 -41.66 -5.81 1.03
N CYS A 48 -40.58 -6.15 0.30
CA CYS A 48 -39.27 -5.54 0.48
C CYS A 48 -38.85 -4.86 -0.82
N SER A 49 -38.71 -3.53 -0.78
CA SER A 49 -38.37 -2.74 -1.95
C SER A 49 -36.91 -2.88 -2.40
N ASN A 50 -36.03 -3.47 -1.58
CA ASN A 50 -34.62 -3.64 -1.90
C ASN A 50 -34.08 -4.93 -1.25
N ARG A 51 -33.61 -5.87 -2.07
CA ARG A 51 -33.16 -7.22 -1.66
C ARG A 51 -31.97 -7.20 -0.69
N PHE A 52 -31.16 -6.15 -0.74
CA PHE A 52 -29.92 -6.07 0.02
C PHE A 52 -30.05 -5.26 1.32
N ILE A 53 -31.25 -4.74 1.63
CA ILE A 53 -31.40 -3.76 2.72
C ILE A 53 -31.01 -4.32 4.09
N THR A 54 -31.27 -5.62 4.31
CA THR A 54 -30.93 -6.32 5.56
C THR A 54 -29.44 -6.67 5.66
N VAL A 55 -28.71 -6.62 4.55
CA VAL A 55 -27.28 -6.95 4.45
C VAL A 55 -26.44 -5.76 3.97
N ARG A 56 -26.88 -4.55 4.30
CA ARG A 56 -26.26 -3.30 3.84
C ARG A 56 -24.79 -3.15 4.24
N LYS A 57 -24.39 -3.64 5.42
CA LYS A 57 -23.00 -3.56 5.90
C LYS A 57 -22.09 -4.53 5.14
N GLU A 58 -22.62 -5.72 4.89
CA GLU A 58 -22.01 -6.77 4.08
C GLU A 58 -21.78 -6.31 2.64
N CYS A 59 -22.71 -5.54 2.07
CA CYS A 59 -22.52 -4.96 0.73
C CYS A 59 -21.31 -4.03 0.67
N VAL A 60 -21.11 -3.18 1.69
CA VAL A 60 -19.95 -2.28 1.76
C VAL A 60 -18.66 -3.06 1.92
N LEU A 61 -18.65 -4.02 2.87
CA LEU A 61 -17.49 -4.87 3.10
C LEU A 61 -17.11 -5.64 1.84
N TYR A 62 -18.10 -6.09 1.08
CA TYR A 62 -17.86 -6.80 -0.17
C TYR A 62 -17.23 -5.92 -1.25
N ILE A 63 -17.69 -4.68 -1.40
CA ILE A 63 -17.10 -3.71 -2.33
C ILE A 63 -15.62 -3.47 -1.98
N ALA A 64 -15.32 -3.24 -0.70
CA ALA A 64 -13.96 -3.02 -0.20
C ALA A 64 -13.06 -4.25 -0.42
N GLU A 65 -13.56 -5.45 -0.13
CA GLU A 65 -12.79 -6.68 -0.28
C GLU A 65 -12.60 -7.08 -1.75
N PHE A 66 -13.61 -6.86 -2.61
CA PHE A 66 -13.48 -7.04 -4.05
C PHE A 66 -12.39 -6.14 -4.62
N TRP A 67 -12.39 -4.86 -4.23
CA TRP A 67 -11.35 -3.90 -4.63
C TRP A 67 -9.95 -4.42 -4.30
N ARG A 68 -9.75 -4.85 -3.06
CA ARG A 68 -8.45 -5.35 -2.60
C ARG A 68 -8.02 -6.64 -3.30
N ARG A 69 -8.95 -7.59 -3.52
CA ARG A 69 -8.62 -8.97 -3.90
C ARG A 69 -8.75 -9.27 -5.38
N GLU A 70 -9.72 -8.67 -6.07
CA GLU A 70 -10.18 -9.15 -7.38
C GLU A 70 -10.07 -8.12 -8.50
N TYR A 71 -10.01 -6.83 -8.15
CA TYR A 71 -9.79 -5.76 -9.10
C TYR A 71 -8.46 -5.93 -9.84
N HIS A 72 -8.48 -5.92 -11.17
CA HIS A 72 -7.31 -6.21 -11.99
C HIS A 72 -7.07 -5.20 -13.12
N GLU A 73 -8.10 -4.59 -13.71
CA GLU A 73 -7.94 -3.53 -14.71
C GLU A 73 -9.26 -2.79 -15.01
N GLY A 74 -9.18 -1.80 -15.91
CA GLY A 74 -10.35 -1.07 -16.44
C GLY A 74 -10.86 0.05 -15.51
N PRO A 75 -11.97 0.71 -15.87
CA PRO A 75 -12.66 1.61 -14.95
C PRO A 75 -13.49 0.81 -13.93
N HIS A 76 -13.33 1.10 -12.64
CA HIS A 76 -14.13 0.46 -11.60
C HIS A 76 -15.62 0.84 -11.70
N SER A 77 -16.50 -0.16 -11.58
CA SER A 77 -17.94 0.04 -11.62
C SER A 77 -18.67 -0.96 -10.70
N VAL A 78 -19.88 -0.62 -10.27
CA VAL A 78 -20.73 -1.53 -9.48
C VAL A 78 -21.05 -2.81 -10.26
N GLN A 79 -21.22 -2.68 -11.58
CA GLN A 79 -21.47 -3.81 -12.46
C GLN A 79 -20.34 -4.86 -12.34
N MET A 80 -19.09 -4.42 -12.44
CA MET A 80 -17.92 -5.30 -12.34
C MET A 80 -17.85 -6.03 -10.99
N ILE A 81 -18.22 -5.35 -9.91
CA ILE A 81 -18.26 -5.93 -8.56
C ILE A 81 -19.32 -7.04 -8.50
N LEU A 82 -20.50 -6.82 -9.08
CA LEU A 82 -21.57 -7.80 -9.08
C LEU A 82 -21.31 -8.97 -10.05
N ASP A 83 -20.67 -8.71 -11.18
CA ASP A 83 -20.27 -9.76 -12.15
C ASP A 83 -19.33 -10.79 -11.49
N SER A 84 -18.53 -10.36 -10.51
CA SER A 84 -17.65 -11.26 -9.74
C SER A 84 -18.38 -12.23 -8.80
N LEU A 85 -19.70 -12.06 -8.61
CA LEU A 85 -20.56 -13.05 -7.97
C LEU A 85 -20.95 -14.19 -8.94
N GLY A 86 -20.61 -14.08 -10.24
CA GLY A 86 -20.88 -15.10 -11.25
C GLY A 86 -22.33 -15.19 -11.68
N ILE A 87 -23.08 -14.09 -11.57
CA ILE A 87 -24.54 -14.06 -11.77
C ILE A 87 -24.87 -13.01 -12.83
N TYR A 88 -25.94 -13.24 -13.60
CA TYR A 88 -26.48 -12.23 -14.50
C TYR A 88 -27.12 -11.08 -13.71
N VAL A 89 -26.56 -9.89 -13.85
CA VAL A 89 -26.98 -8.71 -13.09
C VAL A 89 -27.94 -7.86 -13.92
N THR A 90 -29.15 -7.66 -13.42
CA THR A 90 -30.08 -6.69 -14.00
C THR A 90 -29.77 -5.27 -13.49
N LEU A 91 -30.21 -4.25 -14.24
CA LEU A 91 -30.08 -2.85 -13.83
C LEU A 91 -30.69 -2.61 -12.44
N GLU A 92 -31.87 -3.17 -12.19
CA GLU A 92 -32.57 -3.08 -10.90
C GLU A 92 -31.75 -3.66 -9.75
N LEU A 93 -31.19 -4.86 -9.94
CA LEU A 93 -30.38 -5.50 -8.91
C LEU A 93 -29.11 -4.69 -8.59
N ARG A 94 -28.49 -4.13 -9.62
CA ARG A 94 -27.32 -3.25 -9.48
C ARG A 94 -27.66 -2.01 -8.65
N ASP A 95 -28.79 -1.38 -8.94
CA ASP A 95 -29.22 -0.16 -8.25
C ASP A 95 -29.63 -0.46 -6.80
N GLU A 96 -30.34 -1.56 -6.56
CA GLU A 96 -30.67 -2.04 -5.21
C GLU A 96 -29.42 -2.31 -4.36
N PHE A 97 -28.45 -3.04 -4.93
CA PHE A 97 -27.18 -3.33 -4.26
C PHE A 97 -26.43 -2.04 -3.93
N TYR A 98 -26.31 -1.14 -4.90
CA TYR A 98 -25.57 0.10 -4.72
C TYR A 98 -26.23 1.01 -3.68
N GLU A 99 -27.55 1.15 -3.71
CA GLU A 99 -28.30 1.92 -2.72
C GLU A 99 -28.12 1.33 -1.31
N SER A 100 -28.21 0.01 -1.17
CA SER A 100 -27.98 -0.67 0.10
C SER A 100 -26.56 -0.45 0.61
N ALA A 101 -25.55 -0.52 -0.26
CA ALA A 101 -24.17 -0.23 0.10
C ALA A 101 -23.98 1.23 0.54
N GLN A 102 -24.60 2.21 -0.14
CA GLN A 102 -24.56 3.61 0.28
C GLN A 102 -25.17 3.83 1.68
N ARG A 103 -26.27 3.13 1.98
CA ARG A 103 -26.89 3.14 3.32
C ARG A 103 -25.99 2.44 4.35
N GLY A 104 -25.30 1.38 3.96
CA GLY A 104 -24.29 0.69 4.77
C GLY A 104 -23.13 1.60 5.13
N LEU A 105 -22.57 2.33 4.16
CA LEU A 105 -21.42 3.22 4.37
C LEU A 105 -21.75 4.28 5.43
N LYS A 106 -22.94 4.89 5.32
CA LYS A 106 -23.45 5.85 6.31
C LYS A 106 -23.70 5.20 7.67
N ALA A 107 -24.24 3.99 7.69
CA ALA A 107 -24.53 3.28 8.94
C ALA A 107 -23.27 2.83 9.70
N LEU A 108 -22.14 2.73 9.00
CA LEU A 108 -20.84 2.39 9.56
C LEU A 108 -19.99 3.63 9.90
N ASP A 109 -20.48 4.84 9.59
CA ASP A 109 -19.76 6.10 9.83
C ASP A 109 -18.36 6.16 9.19
N LEU A 110 -18.25 5.61 7.98
CA LEU A 110 -16.99 5.53 7.23
C LEU A 110 -16.72 6.80 6.40
N GLU A 111 -15.44 7.05 6.09
CA GLU A 111 -14.97 8.20 5.30
C GLU A 111 -15.76 8.35 3.98
N LEU A 112 -16.40 9.51 3.78
CA LEU A 112 -17.18 9.84 2.60
C LEU A 112 -16.52 10.99 1.83
N PHE A 113 -16.26 10.77 0.54
CA PHE A 113 -15.64 11.77 -0.33
C PHE A 113 -16.69 12.59 -1.08
N GLU A 114 -16.46 13.89 -1.13
CA GLU A 114 -17.20 14.83 -1.96
C GLU A 114 -16.27 15.34 -3.06
N GLY A 115 -16.70 15.26 -4.32
CA GLY A 115 -15.98 15.82 -5.46
C GLY A 115 -16.76 16.95 -6.12
N ASN A 116 -16.16 17.58 -7.13
CA ASN A 116 -16.76 18.71 -7.88
C ASN A 116 -18.08 18.36 -8.64
N GLY A 117 -18.56 17.12 -8.55
CA GLY A 117 -19.84 16.64 -9.11
C GLY A 117 -20.72 15.88 -8.12
N GLY A 118 -20.47 16.00 -6.81
CA GLY A 118 -21.25 15.34 -5.76
C GLY A 118 -20.51 14.23 -5.01
N ARG A 119 -21.25 13.48 -4.20
CA ARG A 119 -20.71 12.41 -3.34
C ARG A 119 -20.20 11.23 -4.15
N ARG A 120 -18.95 10.85 -3.92
CA ARG A 120 -18.28 9.73 -4.62
C ARG A 120 -18.38 8.45 -3.81
N TYR A 121 -19.61 7.97 -3.61
CA TYR A 121 -19.90 6.81 -2.77
C TYR A 121 -19.12 5.55 -3.16
N LEU A 122 -18.94 5.29 -4.46
CA LEU A 122 -18.22 4.10 -4.89
C LEU A 122 -16.74 4.16 -4.49
N ASP A 123 -16.05 5.25 -4.82
CA ASP A 123 -14.65 5.48 -4.44
C ASP A 123 -14.48 5.38 -2.93
N SER A 124 -15.39 5.98 -2.16
CA SER A 124 -15.40 5.88 -0.70
C SER A 124 -15.42 4.45 -0.21
N MET A 125 -16.26 3.58 -0.79
CA MET A 125 -16.35 2.18 -0.39
C MET A 125 -15.14 1.35 -0.86
N LEU A 126 -14.62 1.62 -2.06
CA LEU A 126 -13.46 0.90 -2.59
C LEU A 126 -12.22 1.16 -1.73
N TYR A 127 -11.96 2.42 -1.38
CA TYR A 127 -10.75 2.80 -0.62
C TYR A 127 -10.73 2.27 0.80
N GLN A 128 -11.89 1.92 1.37
CA GLN A 128 -11.97 1.18 2.64
C GLN A 128 -11.29 -0.19 2.56
N GLY A 129 -11.08 -0.73 1.36
CA GLY A 129 -10.29 -1.93 1.10
C GLY A 129 -8.79 -1.68 0.94
N GLY A 130 -8.32 -0.42 0.94
CA GLY A 130 -6.92 -0.08 0.71
C GLY A 130 -6.55 -0.09 -0.78
N LEU A 131 -5.43 -0.74 -1.12
CA LEU A 131 -4.94 -0.83 -2.50
C LEU A 131 -5.48 -2.09 -3.22
N PRO A 132 -5.68 -2.04 -4.55
CA PRO A 132 -6.01 -3.20 -5.35
C PRO A 132 -4.77 -4.09 -5.49
N MET A 133 -4.66 -5.11 -4.64
CA MET A 133 -3.39 -5.83 -4.46
C MET A 133 -2.97 -6.67 -5.67
N LYS A 134 -3.91 -7.10 -6.52
CA LYS A 134 -3.56 -7.71 -7.81
C LYS A 134 -2.77 -6.76 -8.72
N LEU A 135 -3.10 -5.46 -8.74
CA LEU A 135 -2.34 -4.46 -9.50
C LEU A 135 -0.99 -4.16 -8.85
N VAL A 136 -0.95 -4.07 -7.52
CA VAL A 136 0.29 -3.87 -6.75
C VAL A 136 1.29 -5.00 -7.00
N THR A 137 0.81 -6.25 -7.06
CA THR A 137 1.68 -7.44 -7.10
C THR A 137 1.85 -8.05 -8.49
N GLY A 138 0.96 -7.75 -9.44
CA GLY A 138 0.97 -8.28 -10.80
C GLY A 138 1.42 -7.29 -11.86
N SER A 139 2.01 -6.16 -11.45
CA SER A 139 2.40 -5.11 -12.39
C SER A 139 3.62 -5.48 -13.23
N GLU A 140 3.58 -5.09 -14.51
CA GLU A 140 4.73 -5.21 -15.40
C GLU A 140 5.86 -4.26 -14.96
N ASN A 141 7.11 -4.72 -15.08
CA ASN A 141 8.30 -3.92 -14.75
C ASN A 141 8.28 -2.58 -15.49
N GLY A 142 8.43 -1.47 -14.75
CA GLY A 142 8.40 -0.12 -15.30
C GLY A 142 7.01 0.46 -15.52
N GLY A 143 5.94 -0.31 -15.29
CA GLY A 143 4.56 0.18 -15.30
C GLY A 143 4.27 1.16 -14.16
N VAL A 144 3.14 1.85 -14.26
CA VAL A 144 2.69 2.83 -13.25
C VAL A 144 2.60 2.22 -11.85
N TRP A 145 2.03 1.01 -11.75
CA TRP A 145 1.90 0.28 -10.48
C TRP A 145 3.23 -0.25 -9.93
N ASP A 146 4.17 -0.65 -10.80
CA ASP A 146 5.52 -1.06 -10.37
C ASP A 146 6.27 0.15 -9.79
N ARG A 147 6.23 1.30 -10.49
CA ARG A 147 6.83 2.56 -9.99
C ARG A 147 6.22 2.99 -8.66
N PHE A 148 4.89 2.94 -8.54
CA PHE A 148 4.21 3.26 -7.30
C PHE A 148 4.63 2.34 -6.15
N THR A 149 4.66 1.03 -6.38
CA THR A 149 4.98 0.06 -5.33
C THR A 149 6.45 0.16 -4.90
N ARG A 150 7.37 0.44 -5.83
CA ARG A 150 8.77 0.79 -5.51
C ARG A 150 8.87 2.10 -4.74
N GLY A 151 8.05 3.09 -5.10
CA GLY A 151 7.93 4.36 -4.39
C GLY A 151 7.47 4.16 -2.95
N LEU A 152 6.42 3.35 -2.74
CA LEU A 152 5.85 3.01 -1.44
C LEU A 152 6.93 2.48 -0.48
N VAL A 153 7.71 1.49 -0.91
CA VAL A 153 8.83 0.92 -0.14
C VAL A 153 9.86 1.98 0.25
N ASN A 154 10.05 3.01 -0.57
CA ASN A 154 10.97 4.12 -0.35
C ASN A 154 10.28 5.33 0.33
N ARG A 155 9.08 5.15 0.90
CA ARG A 155 8.26 6.21 1.54
C ARG A 155 7.90 7.37 0.60
N LYS A 156 7.86 7.12 -0.71
CA LYS A 156 7.43 8.04 -1.76
C LYS A 156 6.11 7.55 -2.34
N VAL A 157 5.00 7.93 -1.71
CA VAL A 157 3.65 7.55 -2.13
C VAL A 157 3.09 8.64 -3.05
N ASP A 158 2.87 8.30 -4.31
CA ASP A 158 2.29 9.20 -5.31
C ASP A 158 1.04 8.57 -5.94
N PHE A 159 -0.12 9.10 -5.57
CA PHE A 159 -1.41 8.62 -6.09
C PHE A 159 -1.80 9.27 -7.42
N GLU A 160 -1.12 10.34 -7.85
CA GLU A 160 -1.52 11.10 -9.04
C GLU A 160 -1.32 10.27 -10.31
N GLU A 161 -0.27 9.45 -10.37
CA GLU A 161 -0.01 8.58 -11.51
C GLU A 161 -0.97 7.38 -11.61
N LEU A 162 -1.59 6.95 -10.50
CA LEU A 162 -2.29 5.66 -10.42
C LEU A 162 -3.68 5.63 -11.08
N ASN A 163 -4.19 6.76 -11.59
CA ASN A 163 -5.54 6.89 -12.17
C ASN A 163 -6.67 6.28 -11.30
N LEU A 164 -6.49 6.22 -9.98
CA LEU A 164 -7.47 5.65 -9.04
C LEU A 164 -8.75 6.48 -8.90
N GLY A 165 -8.75 7.68 -9.48
CA GLY A 165 -9.80 8.67 -9.34
C GLY A 165 -9.27 9.92 -8.61
N ILE A 166 -9.90 11.06 -8.89
CA ILE A 166 -9.46 12.40 -8.46
C ILE A 166 -9.31 12.51 -6.94
N VAL A 167 -10.06 11.70 -6.18
CA VAL A 167 -10.11 11.75 -4.71
C VAL A 167 -9.12 10.80 -4.02
N ALA A 168 -8.38 9.96 -4.77
CA ALA A 168 -7.44 9.01 -4.18
C ALA A 168 -6.34 9.69 -3.34
N SER A 169 -5.75 10.77 -3.86
CA SER A 169 -4.72 11.56 -3.18
C SER A 169 -5.22 12.26 -1.91
N GLN A 170 -6.53 12.44 -1.79
CA GLN A 170 -7.19 13.08 -0.64
C GLN A 170 -7.59 12.07 0.43
N SER A 171 -7.66 10.78 0.11
CA SER A 171 -8.11 9.74 1.05
C SER A 171 -7.15 9.56 2.22
N LYS A 172 -7.67 9.76 3.43
CA LYS A 172 -6.93 9.41 4.65
C LYS A 172 -6.80 7.88 4.76
N CYS A 173 -7.87 7.15 4.44
CA CYS A 173 -7.88 5.68 4.46
C CYS A 173 -6.75 5.06 3.62
N LEU A 174 -6.55 5.52 2.37
CA LEU A 174 -5.47 5.02 1.51
C LEU A 174 -4.08 5.35 2.04
N LYS A 175 -3.88 6.56 2.58
CA LYS A 175 -2.60 6.97 3.17
C LYS A 175 -2.26 6.12 4.39
N ASP A 176 -3.24 5.90 5.27
CA ASP A 176 -3.05 5.07 6.46
C ASP A 176 -2.81 3.60 6.09
N TYR A 177 -3.49 3.09 5.05
CA TYR A 177 -3.20 1.77 4.49
C TYR A 177 -1.76 1.65 3.98
N CYS A 178 -1.29 2.64 3.20
CA CYS A 178 0.08 2.69 2.69
C CYS A 178 1.11 2.77 3.82
N ASN A 179 0.86 3.58 4.85
CA ASN A 179 1.72 3.68 6.02
C ASN A 179 1.79 2.35 6.77
N GLN A 180 0.65 1.66 6.96
CA GLN A 180 0.62 0.36 7.60
C GLN A 180 1.36 -0.71 6.78
N LEU A 181 1.24 -0.68 5.44
CA LEU A 181 2.03 -1.53 4.55
C LEU A 181 3.53 -1.28 4.75
N ILE A 182 3.97 -0.02 4.76
CA ILE A 182 5.38 0.34 4.96
C ILE A 182 5.87 -0.19 6.31
N ILE A 183 5.12 0.01 7.38
CA ILE A 183 5.45 -0.49 8.73
C ILE A 183 5.58 -2.02 8.70
N GLY A 184 4.62 -2.73 8.09
CA GLY A 184 4.65 -4.19 7.98
C GLY A 184 5.86 -4.69 7.18
N VAL A 185 6.25 -3.98 6.12
CA VAL A 185 7.42 -4.32 5.30
C VAL A 185 8.73 -4.07 6.06
N GLU A 186 8.88 -2.89 6.67
CA GLU A 186 10.09 -2.49 7.39
C GLU A 186 10.35 -3.33 8.63
N SER A 187 9.29 -3.69 9.37
CA SER A 187 9.37 -4.55 10.56
C SER A 187 9.58 -6.03 10.24
N ALA A 188 9.40 -6.44 8.97
CA ALA A 188 9.38 -7.84 8.54
C ALA A 188 8.42 -8.72 9.36
N GLN A 189 7.26 -8.17 9.74
CA GLN A 189 6.24 -8.87 10.49
C GLN A 189 4.94 -8.96 9.69
N PHE A 190 4.61 -10.16 9.21
CA PHE A 190 3.38 -10.40 8.44
C PHE A 190 2.10 -10.06 9.24
N MET A 191 2.15 -10.16 10.57
CA MET A 191 1.03 -9.80 11.46
C MET A 191 0.69 -8.31 11.41
N LEU A 192 1.63 -7.45 11.02
CA LEU A 192 1.41 -6.01 10.88
C LEU A 192 0.89 -5.61 9.50
N MET A 193 0.72 -6.54 8.57
CA MET A 193 0.15 -6.22 7.26
C MET A 193 -1.32 -5.77 7.40
N PRO A 194 -1.77 -4.76 6.62
CA PRO A 194 -3.15 -4.28 6.61
C PRO A 194 -4.10 -5.22 5.84
N PHE A 195 -3.69 -6.47 5.65
CA PHE A 195 -4.48 -7.55 5.11
C PHE A 195 -4.24 -8.81 5.93
N TYR A 196 -5.12 -9.79 5.76
CA TYR A 196 -4.96 -11.07 6.43
C TYR A 196 -3.78 -11.85 5.82
N CYS A 197 -2.82 -12.19 6.66
CA CYS A 197 -1.71 -13.09 6.34
C CYS A 197 -1.74 -14.22 7.37
N GLN A 198 -1.95 -15.46 6.95
CA GLN A 198 -1.94 -16.60 7.86
C GLN A 198 -0.52 -16.88 8.40
N ASN A 199 0.48 -16.68 7.55
CA ASN A 199 1.90 -16.92 7.83
C ASN A 199 2.78 -16.09 6.89
N GLU A 200 4.10 -16.26 7.00
CA GLU A 200 5.10 -15.61 6.14
C GLU A 200 5.10 -16.10 4.68
N GLN A 201 4.31 -17.13 4.35
CA GLN A 201 4.21 -17.67 2.99
C GLN A 201 3.13 -16.99 2.15
N ASP A 202 2.45 -15.97 2.68
CA ASP A 202 1.50 -15.19 1.91
C ASP A 202 2.16 -14.56 0.67
N VAL A 203 1.50 -14.71 -0.48
CA VAL A 203 2.06 -14.32 -1.80
C VAL A 203 2.32 -12.82 -1.87
N TRP A 204 1.40 -12.00 -1.35
CA TRP A 204 1.57 -10.55 -1.35
C TRP A 204 2.65 -10.11 -0.37
N TYR A 205 2.71 -10.76 0.80
CA TYR A 205 3.76 -10.50 1.78
C TYR A 205 5.16 -10.79 1.22
N ILE A 206 5.37 -11.97 0.62
CA ILE A 206 6.65 -12.37 0.01
C ILE A 206 7.05 -11.37 -1.08
N TYR A 207 6.12 -11.02 -1.97
CA TYR A 207 6.38 -10.08 -3.05
C TYR A 207 6.87 -8.73 -2.51
N LEU A 208 6.17 -8.16 -1.54
CA LEU A 208 6.54 -6.87 -0.94
C LEU A 208 7.89 -6.92 -0.23
N GLN A 209 8.19 -8.03 0.47
CA GLN A 209 9.48 -8.24 1.12
C GLN A 209 10.63 -8.33 0.10
N GLU A 210 10.42 -9.04 -1.00
CA GLU A 210 11.43 -9.18 -2.04
C GLU A 210 11.66 -7.87 -2.79
N LEU A 211 10.58 -7.15 -3.12
CA LEU A 211 10.67 -5.82 -3.70
C LEU A 211 11.44 -4.85 -2.77
N ALA A 212 11.19 -4.93 -1.46
CA ALA A 212 11.90 -4.13 -0.48
C ALA A 212 13.39 -4.43 -0.41
N LYS A 213 13.79 -5.70 -0.54
CA LYS A 213 15.21 -6.07 -0.65
C LYS A 213 15.83 -5.53 -1.93
N GLN A 214 15.14 -5.68 -3.07
CA GLN A 214 15.61 -5.18 -4.36
C GLN A 214 15.82 -3.66 -4.34
N GLU A 215 14.86 -2.89 -3.80
CA GLU A 215 14.98 -1.45 -3.68
C GLU A 215 16.10 -1.04 -2.71
N LYS A 216 16.31 -1.76 -1.60
CA LYS A 216 17.46 -1.52 -0.71
C LYS A 216 18.79 -1.73 -1.43
N ILE A 217 18.90 -2.77 -2.26
CA ILE A 217 20.10 -3.04 -3.07
C ILE A 217 20.29 -1.93 -4.10
N ARG A 218 19.24 -1.58 -4.85
CA ARG A 218 19.26 -0.52 -5.87
C ARG A 218 19.65 0.83 -5.26
N HIS A 219 19.05 1.18 -4.12
CA HIS A 219 19.37 2.40 -3.39
C HIS A 219 20.84 2.45 -2.97
N ARG A 220 21.40 1.34 -2.46
CA ARG A 220 22.84 1.26 -2.14
C ARG A 220 23.73 1.40 -3.38
N GLN A 221 23.29 0.91 -4.54
CA GLN A 221 24.04 1.06 -5.79
C GLN A 221 24.03 2.50 -6.30
N ILE A 222 22.91 3.21 -6.18
CA ILE A 222 22.75 4.62 -6.63
C ILE A 222 23.26 5.61 -5.56
N HIS A 223 23.34 5.19 -4.30
CA HIS A 223 23.88 5.98 -3.20
C HIS A 223 24.97 5.17 -2.50
N PRO A 224 26.15 5.03 -3.15
CA PRO A 224 27.22 4.12 -2.71
C PRO A 224 27.94 4.57 -1.43
N TYR A 225 27.66 5.77 -0.93
CA TYR A 225 28.22 6.31 0.30
C TYR A 225 27.10 6.64 1.27
N SER A 226 27.29 6.23 2.52
CA SER A 226 26.42 6.58 3.64
C SER A 226 27.22 7.28 4.73
N LEU A 227 26.60 8.31 5.31
CA LEU A 227 27.12 9.02 6.48
C LEU A 227 26.26 8.65 7.69
N GLY A 228 26.84 7.91 8.64
CA GLY A 228 26.24 7.60 9.92
C GLY A 228 26.76 8.52 11.02
N TRP A 229 25.91 8.80 12.01
CA TRP A 229 26.28 9.51 13.23
C TRP A 229 25.95 8.64 14.43
N GLU A 230 26.94 8.41 15.30
CA GLU A 230 26.75 7.80 16.61
C GLU A 230 26.85 8.92 17.66
N PHE A 231 25.75 9.14 18.39
CA PHE A 231 25.71 10.06 19.51
C PHE A 231 25.75 9.27 20.81
N ARG A 232 26.75 9.53 21.65
CA ARG A 232 26.81 9.03 23.02
C ARG A 232 26.60 10.20 23.97
N ILE A 233 25.53 10.11 24.73
CA ILE A 233 25.18 11.11 25.74
C ILE A 233 25.75 10.64 27.07
N ASP A 234 26.76 11.34 27.58
CA ASP A 234 27.27 11.13 28.93
C ASP A 234 26.55 12.07 29.89
N THR A 235 25.62 11.49 30.66
CA THR A 235 24.80 12.22 31.64
C THR A 235 25.57 12.61 32.89
N VAL A 236 26.73 12.00 33.16
CA VAL A 236 27.58 12.29 34.33
C VAL A 236 28.50 13.47 34.02
N GLU A 237 29.18 13.44 32.86
CA GLU A 237 30.03 14.55 32.41
C GLU A 237 29.25 15.70 31.76
N LYS A 238 27.94 15.53 31.51
CA LYS A 238 27.10 16.46 30.74
C LYS A 238 27.68 16.79 29.36
N LYS A 239 28.25 15.79 28.70
CA LYS A 239 28.84 15.91 27.36
C LYS A 239 28.13 15.01 26.36
N ILE A 240 28.09 15.47 25.11
CA ILE A 240 27.64 14.67 23.97
C ILE A 240 28.86 14.37 23.13
N TYR A 241 29.21 13.09 23.04
CA TYR A 241 30.23 12.61 22.13
C TYR A 241 29.54 12.27 20.81
N SER A 242 30.04 12.83 19.71
CA SER A 242 29.60 12.48 18.37
C SER A 242 30.74 11.82 17.61
N LYS A 243 30.43 10.72 16.95
CA LYS A 243 31.32 10.05 16.01
C LYS A 243 30.59 9.96 14.69
N TYR A 244 31.19 10.49 13.64
CA TYR A 244 30.70 10.24 12.28
C TYR A 244 31.41 9.03 11.70
N VAL A 245 30.66 8.21 10.96
CA VAL A 245 31.16 7.05 10.24
C VAL A 245 30.77 7.23 8.78
N VAL A 246 31.77 7.22 7.90
CA VAL A 246 31.54 7.21 6.46
C VAL A 246 31.78 5.78 5.99
N GLU A 247 30.75 5.17 5.43
CA GLU A 247 30.83 3.85 4.80
C GLU A 247 30.51 3.99 3.32
N GLY A 248 31.20 3.23 2.48
CA GLY A 248 30.84 3.18 1.06
C GLY A 248 31.76 2.31 0.23
N TYR A 249 31.38 2.16 -1.03
CA TYR A 249 32.12 1.31 -1.96
C TYR A 249 33.44 1.95 -2.38
N GLN A 250 34.48 1.11 -2.46
CA GLN A 250 35.78 1.52 -3.01
C GLN A 250 35.69 1.81 -4.51
N ASN A 251 34.87 1.05 -5.23
CA ASN A 251 34.57 1.25 -6.65
C ASN A 251 33.13 1.73 -6.80
N LEU A 252 32.93 2.79 -7.58
CA LEU A 252 31.59 3.30 -7.86
C LEU A 252 30.79 2.28 -8.67
N PRO A 253 29.58 1.90 -8.23
CA PRO A 253 28.71 1.01 -9.00
C PRO A 253 28.36 1.62 -10.36
N GLU A 254 28.22 0.78 -11.38
CA GLU A 254 27.85 1.23 -12.74
C GLU A 254 26.52 2.00 -12.74
N ALA A 255 25.54 1.54 -11.94
CA ALA A 255 24.27 2.23 -11.77
C ALA A 255 24.43 3.68 -11.25
N PHE A 256 25.36 3.92 -10.31
CA PHE A 256 25.68 5.28 -9.84
C PHE A 256 26.22 6.14 -10.98
N LEU A 257 27.13 5.57 -11.78
CA LEU A 257 27.77 6.29 -12.89
C LEU A 257 26.78 6.66 -13.99
N ILE A 258 25.87 5.75 -14.33
CA ILE A 258 24.83 5.99 -15.33
C ILE A 258 23.86 7.06 -14.84
N GLU A 259 23.32 6.91 -13.63
CA GLU A 259 22.32 7.82 -13.05
C GLU A 259 22.85 9.26 -12.96
N ASN A 260 24.11 9.42 -12.56
CA ASN A 260 24.75 10.73 -12.41
C ASN A 260 25.41 11.24 -13.70
N ARG A 261 25.26 10.53 -14.83
CA ARG A 261 25.87 10.86 -16.14
C ARG A 261 27.41 10.97 -16.06
N LEU A 262 28.03 10.18 -15.19
CA LEU A 262 29.47 10.12 -14.95
C LEU A 262 30.16 8.96 -15.69
N ALA A 263 29.41 8.13 -16.43
CA ALA A 263 29.95 6.97 -17.15
C ALA A 263 31.08 7.30 -18.14
N HIS A 264 31.11 8.53 -18.66
CA HIS A 264 32.14 8.99 -19.60
C HIS A 264 33.26 9.82 -18.95
N VAL A 265 33.21 10.03 -17.63
CA VAL A 265 34.19 10.83 -16.91
C VAL A 265 35.37 9.93 -16.51
N PRO A 266 36.62 10.28 -16.89
CA PRO A 266 37.79 9.51 -16.46
C PRO A 266 38.02 9.68 -14.96
N PHE A 267 38.04 8.58 -14.22
CA PHE A 267 38.36 8.55 -12.80
C PHE A 267 39.83 8.19 -12.59
N PHE A 268 40.50 8.87 -11.65
CA PHE A 268 41.85 8.52 -11.21
C PHE A 268 41.78 7.84 -9.84
N LEU A 269 42.47 6.70 -9.71
CA LEU A 269 42.68 6.04 -8.42
C LEU A 269 43.73 6.82 -7.62
N PHE A 270 43.30 7.49 -6.56
CA PHE A 270 44.20 8.14 -5.61
C PHE A 270 44.38 7.24 -4.38
N LYS A 271 45.62 6.83 -4.10
CA LYS A 271 45.98 6.20 -2.83
C LYS A 271 46.24 7.30 -1.80
N SER A 272 45.37 7.41 -0.80
CA SER A 272 45.60 8.25 0.37
C SER A 272 46.29 7.42 1.45
N GLU A 273 47.58 7.65 1.69
CA GLU A 273 48.24 7.17 2.90
C GLU A 273 47.85 8.07 4.09
N ARG A 274 47.16 7.49 5.08
CA ARG A 274 47.03 8.09 6.42
C ARG A 274 48.06 7.45 7.35
N THR A 275 49.02 8.25 7.80
CA THR A 275 49.88 7.91 8.95
C THR A 275 48.99 7.72 10.18
N GLY A 276 48.81 6.46 10.59
CA GLY A 276 48.15 6.09 11.84
C GLY A 276 46.66 5.75 11.72
N LYS A 277 46.38 4.53 11.26
CA LYS A 277 45.10 3.77 11.30
C LYS A 277 44.00 4.17 10.29
N GLN A 278 43.60 3.12 9.55
CA GLN A 278 42.55 2.98 8.52
C GLN A 278 42.84 3.60 7.13
N LEU A 279 43.02 2.70 6.16
CA LEU A 279 43.10 2.96 4.73
C LEU A 279 41.71 3.34 4.19
N THR A 280 41.54 4.59 3.77
CA THR A 280 40.39 5.05 2.99
C THR A 280 40.89 5.42 1.60
N HIS A 281 40.46 4.71 0.56
CA HIS A 281 40.70 5.10 -0.83
C HIS A 281 39.56 6.02 -1.25
N SER A 282 39.89 7.26 -1.62
CA SER A 282 38.92 8.29 -2.01
C SER A 282 39.03 8.54 -3.51
N ILE A 283 37.91 8.47 -4.22
CA ILE A 283 37.82 8.89 -5.64
C ILE A 283 37.46 10.38 -5.63
N MET A 284 38.36 11.24 -6.11
CA MET A 284 38.08 12.67 -6.25
C MET A 284 37.59 12.96 -7.67
N LEU A 285 36.39 13.54 -7.79
CA LEU A 285 35.92 14.15 -9.04
C LEU A 285 36.75 15.41 -9.30
N LYS A 286 37.08 15.68 -10.58
CA LYS A 286 37.73 16.92 -11.00
C LYS A 286 36.74 18.08 -10.87
N THR A 287 36.47 18.56 -9.66
CA THR A 287 35.81 19.83 -9.44
C THR A 287 36.87 20.93 -9.52
N SER A 288 37.10 21.44 -10.73
CA SER A 288 37.57 22.82 -10.87
C SER A 288 36.43 23.75 -10.45
N VAL A 289 36.18 23.84 -9.15
CA VAL A 289 35.48 25.00 -8.59
C VAL A 289 36.55 26.06 -8.43
N ALA A 290 36.60 26.97 -9.40
CA ALA A 290 37.25 28.26 -9.19
C ALA A 290 36.50 28.93 -8.03
N ILE A 291 37.14 28.95 -6.85
CA ILE A 291 36.72 29.80 -5.75
C ILE A 291 37.02 31.24 -6.19
N ARG A 292 35.97 32.02 -6.42
CA ARG A 292 35.98 33.47 -6.24
C ARG A 292 35.14 33.79 -5.03
#